data_AF-A0A5N5HWG8-F1
#
_entry.id   AF-A0A5N5HWG8-F1
#
_cell.length_a   1.000
_cell.length_b   1.000
_cell.length_c   1.000
_cell.angle_alpha   90.00
_cell.angle_beta   90.00
_cell.angle_gamma   90.00
#
_symmetry.space_group_name_H-M   'P 1'
#
loop_
_entity.id
_entity.type
_entity.pdbx_description
1 polymer ?
#
loop_
_entity_poly.entity_id
_entity_poly.type
_entity_poly.pdbx_seq_one_letter_code
_entity_poly.pdbx_strand_id
1 'polypeptide(L)'
;MEGERKLSAEAVAIFREGIGLVLSRWSALQLAVDNEWGGRGSRQKAEQLAADAFSWFTQSAEILYIDDLEDILNEAMISLNTMIEDGSIEEVAEKLMFMYEDCLTGNFNSVESLRDANHRRVAVPHVRQENEDDDDDDDDDNEETDGPSNMMVDTPESQPNLDPADATSSKPTPKPAAKTEDGWEVVGPRRNRGKRN
;
A
#
# COMPACT_ATOMS: atom_id res chain seq x y z
N MET A 1 -23.81 -6.19 37.87
CA MET A 1 -22.54 -6.93 37.98
C MET A 1 -22.26 -7.43 36.58
N GLU A 2 -21.76 -6.55 35.71
CA GLU A 2 -21.41 -6.95 34.36
C GLU A 2 -20.14 -7.78 34.49
N GLY A 3 -20.26 -9.08 34.19
CA GLY A 3 -19.13 -9.98 34.18
C GLY A 3 -18.11 -9.47 33.17
N GLU A 4 -16.83 -9.60 33.52
CA GLU A 4 -15.73 -9.29 32.60
C GLU A 4 -15.97 -10.06 31.29
N ARG A 5 -16.36 -9.36 30.22
CA ARG A 5 -16.52 -9.92 28.87
C ARG A 5 -15.12 -10.18 28.31
N LYS A 6 -14.51 -11.28 28.76
CA LYS A 6 -13.19 -11.72 28.32
C LYS A 6 -13.32 -12.92 27.39
N LEU A 7 -12.59 -12.86 26.29
CA LEU A 7 -12.48 -13.98 25.35
C LEU A 7 -11.83 -15.19 26.03
N SER A 8 -12.31 -16.40 25.72
CA SER A 8 -11.64 -17.64 26.10
C SER A 8 -10.31 -17.78 25.34
N ALA A 9 -9.37 -18.58 25.83
CA ALA A 9 -8.08 -18.77 25.15
C ALA A 9 -8.22 -19.28 23.71
N GLU A 10 -9.22 -20.12 23.44
CA GLU A 10 -9.57 -20.58 22.09
C GLU A 10 -10.12 -19.45 21.23
N ALA A 11 -11.08 -18.68 21.77
CA ALA A 11 -11.67 -17.54 21.08
C ALA A 11 -10.64 -16.46 20.76
N VAL A 12 -9.65 -16.26 21.64
CA VAL A 12 -8.53 -15.34 21.42
C VAL A 12 -7.72 -15.71 20.17
N ALA A 13 -7.38 -17.00 20.02
CA ALA A 13 -6.60 -17.46 18.86
C ALA A 13 -7.40 -17.32 17.56
N ILE A 14 -8.69 -17.69 17.58
CA ILE A 14 -9.59 -17.59 16.44
C ILE A 14 -9.81 -16.12 16.05
N PHE A 15 -10.04 -15.24 17.03
CA PHE A 15 -10.25 -13.82 16.80
C PHE A 15 -9.02 -13.14 16.20
N ARG A 16 -7.82 -13.47 16.70
CA ARG A 16 -6.55 -12.97 16.14
C ARG A 16 -6.40 -13.34 14.67
N GLU A 17 -6.74 -14.58 14.31
CA GLU A 17 -6.72 -15.00 12.91
C GLU A 17 -7.78 -14.26 12.09
N GLY A 18 -8.98 -14.12 12.64
CA GLY A 18 -10.08 -13.36 12.03
C GLY A 18 -9.68 -11.94 11.67
N ILE A 19 -8.98 -11.21 12.56
CA ILE A 19 -8.47 -9.87 12.28
C ILE A 19 -7.55 -9.90 11.04
N GLY A 20 -6.61 -10.83 11.00
CA GLY A 20 -5.72 -10.99 9.85
C GLY A 20 -6.48 -11.27 8.55
N LEU A 21 -7.52 -12.11 8.60
CA LEU A 21 -8.37 -12.41 7.45
C LEU A 21 -9.15 -11.18 6.97
N VAL A 22 -9.76 -10.40 7.88
CA VAL A 22 -10.47 -9.17 7.52
C VAL A 22 -9.52 -8.16 6.86
N LEU A 23 -8.37 -7.90 7.48
CA LEU A 23 -7.38 -6.95 6.95
C LEU A 23 -6.80 -7.41 5.60
N SER A 24 -6.55 -8.71 5.42
CA SER A 24 -6.11 -9.27 4.13
C SER A 24 -7.12 -9.13 2.99
N ARG A 25 -8.37 -8.77 3.30
CA ARG A 25 -9.44 -8.52 2.33
C ARG A 25 -9.70 -7.05 2.10
N TRP A 26 -9.12 -6.16 2.92
CA TRP A 26 -9.26 -4.73 2.73
C TRP A 26 -8.40 -4.30 1.54
N SER A 27 -9.08 -3.91 0.45
CA SER A 27 -8.41 -3.61 -0.82
C SER A 27 -7.42 -2.46 -0.72
N ALA A 28 -7.77 -1.42 0.04
CA ALA A 28 -6.89 -0.27 0.26
C ALA A 28 -5.58 -0.67 0.95
N LEU A 29 -5.66 -1.51 1.99
CA LEU A 29 -4.48 -2.02 2.69
C LEU A 29 -3.62 -2.91 1.78
N GLN A 30 -4.24 -3.80 1.00
CA GLN A 30 -3.53 -4.64 0.03
C GLN A 30 -2.78 -3.80 -1.00
N LEU A 31 -3.45 -2.82 -1.62
CA LEU A 31 -2.83 -1.92 -2.59
C LEU A 31 -1.67 -1.14 -1.97
N ALA A 32 -1.83 -0.63 -0.75
CA ALA A 32 -0.77 0.10 -0.07
C ALA A 32 0.45 -0.77 0.24
N VAL A 33 0.25 -2.04 0.59
CA VAL A 33 1.33 -3.00 0.84
C VAL A 33 2.01 -3.43 -0.45
N ASP A 34 1.25 -3.81 -1.47
CA ASP A 34 1.76 -4.33 -2.75
C ASP A 34 2.56 -3.28 -3.52
N ASN A 35 2.16 -2.01 -3.40
CA ASN A 35 2.86 -0.88 -4.05
C ASN A 35 3.89 -0.19 -3.14
N GLU A 36 4.17 -0.74 -1.95
CA GLU A 36 5.10 -0.18 -0.97
C GLU A 36 4.84 1.31 -0.66
N TRP A 37 3.58 1.75 -0.57
CA TRP A 37 3.25 3.17 -0.33
C TRP A 37 3.78 3.69 1.00
N GLY A 38 3.94 2.81 2.00
CA GLY A 38 4.63 3.10 3.26
C GLY A 38 6.14 2.81 3.27
N GLY A 39 6.75 2.57 2.11
CA GLY A 39 8.15 2.15 1.93
C GLY A 39 8.37 0.64 2.11
N ARG A 40 9.64 0.22 2.22
CA ARG A 40 10.04 -1.20 2.39
C ARG A 40 9.43 -1.89 3.63
N GLY A 41 8.96 -1.10 4.59
CA GLY A 41 8.29 -1.56 5.81
C GLY A 41 6.77 -1.70 5.69
N SER A 42 6.17 -1.53 4.50
CA SER A 42 4.70 -1.52 4.34
C SER A 42 4.04 -2.80 4.84
N ARG A 43 4.63 -3.96 4.54
CA ARG A 43 4.15 -5.25 5.06
C ARG A 43 4.22 -5.34 6.59
N GLN A 44 5.32 -4.88 7.18
CA GLN A 44 5.48 -4.84 8.64
C GLN A 44 4.45 -3.92 9.29
N LYS A 45 4.14 -2.78 8.68
CA LYS A 45 3.09 -1.85 9.15
C LYS A 45 1.70 -2.50 9.13
N ALA A 46 1.37 -3.26 8.08
CA ALA A 46 0.12 -4.01 8.02
C ALA A 46 0.04 -5.11 9.09
N GLU A 47 1.14 -5.82 9.36
CA GLU A 47 1.24 -6.79 10.46
C GLU A 47 1.10 -6.12 11.83
N GLN A 48 1.69 -4.93 11.99
CA GLN A 48 1.57 -4.12 13.20
C GLN A 48 0.12 -3.67 13.43
N LEU A 49 -0.59 -3.22 12.39
CA LEU A 49 -2.01 -2.87 12.47
C LEU A 49 -2.85 -4.05 13.02
N ALA A 50 -2.60 -5.27 12.54
CA ALA A 50 -3.29 -6.46 13.03
C ALA A 50 -3.02 -6.70 14.53
N ALA A 51 -1.78 -6.48 14.97
CA ALA A 51 -1.40 -6.60 16.38
C ALA A 51 -2.01 -5.49 17.25
N ASP A 52 -2.05 -4.26 16.75
CA ASP A 52 -2.58 -3.09 17.45
C ASP A 52 -4.10 -3.22 17.62
N ALA A 53 -4.83 -3.59 16.56
CA ALA A 53 -6.26 -3.86 16.65
C ALA A 53 -6.54 -4.98 17.67
N PHE A 54 -5.82 -6.10 17.59
CA PHE A 54 -5.98 -7.21 18.54
C PHE A 54 -5.66 -6.79 20.00
N SER A 55 -4.60 -6.01 20.19
CA SER A 55 -4.22 -5.45 21.48
C SER A 55 -5.33 -4.56 22.03
N TRP A 56 -5.89 -3.68 21.21
CA TRP A 56 -7.00 -2.81 21.58
C TRP A 56 -8.24 -3.59 22.05
N PHE A 57 -8.65 -4.63 21.33
CA PHE A 57 -9.78 -5.47 21.75
C PHE A 57 -9.54 -6.21 23.08
N THR A 58 -8.30 -6.61 23.37
CA THR A 58 -8.00 -7.51 24.50
C THR A 58 -7.51 -6.80 25.75
N GLN A 59 -6.94 -5.61 25.61
CA GLN A 59 -6.38 -4.83 26.72
C GLN A 59 -7.28 -3.70 27.18
N SER A 60 -8.28 -3.31 26.37
CA SER A 60 -9.24 -2.30 26.78
C SER A 60 -10.10 -2.81 27.92
N ALA A 61 -9.97 -2.15 29.08
CA ALA A 61 -10.74 -2.46 30.29
C ALA A 61 -12.13 -1.79 30.31
N GLU A 62 -12.45 -1.03 29.26
CA GLU A 62 -13.66 -0.19 29.13
C GLU A 62 -14.52 -0.63 27.94
N ILE A 63 -15.68 0.00 27.79
CA ILE A 63 -16.55 -0.08 26.62
C ILE A 63 -15.71 0.22 25.37
N LEU A 64 -15.75 -0.70 24.40
CA LEU A 64 -15.11 -0.51 23.10
C LEU A 64 -16.00 0.39 22.25
N TYR A 65 -15.50 1.58 21.89
CA TYR A 65 -16.15 2.48 20.95
C TYR A 65 -15.61 2.23 19.55
N ILE A 66 -16.49 2.25 18.55
CA ILE A 66 -16.10 2.03 17.16
C ILE A 66 -15.15 3.12 16.65
N ASP A 67 -15.40 4.38 17.05
CA ASP A 67 -14.57 5.53 16.67
C ASP A 67 -13.09 5.34 17.04
N ASP A 68 -12.79 4.72 18.20
CA ASP A 68 -11.41 4.44 18.62
C ASP A 68 -10.72 3.40 17.70
N LEU A 69 -11.48 2.41 17.21
CA LEU A 69 -10.98 1.42 16.27
C LEU A 69 -10.78 2.05 14.88
N GLU A 70 -11.69 2.91 14.45
CA GLU A 70 -11.57 3.68 13.21
C GLU A 70 -10.31 4.55 13.22
N ASP A 71 -10.01 5.20 14.35
CA ASP A 71 -8.78 5.98 14.52
C ASP A 71 -7.52 5.10 14.38
N ILE A 72 -7.49 3.90 14.98
CA ILE A 72 -6.37 2.94 14.82
C ILE A 72 -6.19 2.55 13.36
N LEU A 73 -7.28 2.23 12.65
CA LEU A 73 -7.25 1.86 11.24
C LEU A 73 -6.79 3.03 10.37
N ASN A 74 -7.29 4.24 10.63
CA ASN A 74 -6.94 5.45 9.90
C ASN A 74 -5.46 5.82 10.08
N GLU A 75 -4.96 5.82 11.31
CA GLU A 75 -3.55 6.10 11.60
C GLU A 75 -2.62 5.09 10.91
N ALA A 76 -3.00 3.82 10.85
CA ALA A 76 -2.25 2.83 10.09
C ALA A 76 -2.21 3.13 8.59
N MET A 77 -3.33 3.55 8.00
CA MET A 77 -3.40 3.93 6.58
C MET A 77 -2.59 5.20 6.29
N ILE A 78 -2.62 6.19 7.19
CA ILE A 78 -1.77 7.38 7.13
C ILE A 78 -0.29 6.98 7.19
N SER A 79 0.08 6.02 8.05
CA SER A 79 1.45 5.50 8.13
C SER A 79 1.91 4.82 6.83
N LEU A 80 0.96 4.31 6.04
CA LEU A 80 1.15 3.76 4.70
C LEU A 80 1.02 4.83 3.59
N ASN A 81 1.03 6.11 3.95
CA ASN A 81 0.88 7.25 3.04
C ASN A 81 -0.40 7.19 2.20
N THR A 82 -1.48 6.67 2.80
CA THR A 82 -2.79 6.50 2.16
C THR A 82 -3.84 7.31 2.91
N MET A 83 -4.69 8.03 2.16
CA MET A 83 -5.90 8.66 2.71
C MET A 83 -7.11 7.91 2.17
N ILE A 84 -7.99 7.47 3.07
CA ILE A 84 -9.18 6.68 2.75
C ILE A 84 -10.41 7.52 3.04
N GLU A 85 -11.23 7.76 2.02
CA GLU A 85 -12.48 8.54 2.11
C GLU A 85 -13.67 7.78 1.46
N ASP A 86 -13.51 6.47 1.25
CA ASP A 86 -14.49 5.62 0.58
C ASP A 86 -15.44 4.89 1.55
N GLY A 87 -15.33 5.14 2.85
CA GLY A 87 -16.11 4.48 3.90
C GLY A 87 -15.60 3.08 4.28
N SER A 88 -14.47 2.63 3.73
CA SER A 88 -13.96 1.29 3.99
C SER A 88 -13.31 1.12 5.36
N ILE A 89 -12.91 2.21 6.03
CA ILE A 89 -12.40 2.17 7.41
C ILE A 89 -13.54 1.73 8.34
N GLU A 90 -14.68 2.40 8.22
CA GLU A 90 -15.90 2.18 8.99
C GLU A 90 -16.42 0.76 8.76
N GLU A 91 -16.47 0.31 7.49
CA GLU A 91 -16.90 -1.06 7.16
C GLU A 91 -15.97 -2.13 7.78
N VAL A 92 -14.66 -1.89 7.80
CA VAL A 92 -13.69 -2.80 8.43
C VAL A 92 -13.84 -2.78 9.94
N ALA A 93 -13.98 -1.60 10.56
CA ALA A 93 -14.19 -1.45 12.00
C ALA A 93 -15.45 -2.18 12.46
N GLU A 94 -16.58 -1.99 11.77
CA GLU A 94 -17.84 -2.68 12.05
C GLU A 94 -17.67 -4.20 12.00
N LYS A 95 -17.06 -4.73 10.94
CA LYS A 95 -16.81 -6.19 10.81
C LYS A 95 -15.98 -6.75 11.95
N LEU A 96 -14.95 -6.03 12.39
CA LEU A 96 -14.11 -6.44 13.51
C LEU A 96 -14.91 -6.44 14.82
N MET A 97 -15.75 -5.42 15.05
CA MET A 97 -16.64 -5.34 16.22
C MET A 97 -17.65 -6.48 16.26
N PHE A 98 -18.33 -6.78 15.14
CA PHE A 98 -19.24 -7.93 15.05
C PHE A 98 -18.54 -9.25 15.33
N MET A 99 -17.37 -9.45 14.74
CA MET A 99 -16.57 -10.66 14.93
C MET A 99 -16.12 -10.82 16.39
N TYR A 100 -15.82 -9.71 17.09
CA TYR A 100 -15.48 -9.74 18.50
C TYR A 100 -16.65 -10.19 19.37
N GLU A 101 -17.86 -9.65 19.14
CA GLU A 101 -19.08 -10.07 19.85
C GLU A 101 -19.43 -11.55 19.56
N ASP A 102 -19.27 -12.00 18.31
CA ASP A 102 -19.41 -13.41 17.95
C ASP A 102 -18.42 -14.30 18.74
N CYS A 103 -17.16 -13.89 18.84
CA CYS A 103 -16.15 -14.62 19.60
C CYS A 103 -16.44 -14.61 21.12
N LEU A 104 -17.07 -13.56 21.65
CA LEU A 104 -17.53 -13.51 23.05
C LEU A 104 -18.69 -14.46 23.32
N THR A 105 -19.58 -14.66 22.34
CA THR A 105 -20.70 -15.62 22.44
C THR A 105 -20.30 -17.06 22.15
N GLY A 106 -19.05 -17.30 21.72
CA GLY A 106 -18.55 -18.62 21.32
C GLY A 106 -19.00 -19.05 19.93
N ASN A 107 -19.46 -18.11 19.11
CA ASN A 107 -19.82 -18.33 17.73
C ASN A 107 -18.63 -18.02 16.81
N PHE A 108 -18.05 -19.03 16.17
CA PHE A 108 -16.88 -18.87 15.30
C PHE A 108 -17.21 -18.93 13.80
N ASN A 109 -18.51 -18.99 13.45
CA ASN A 109 -18.96 -19.12 12.07
C ASN A 109 -18.47 -17.96 11.18
N SER A 110 -18.37 -16.75 11.71
CA SER A 110 -17.89 -15.57 10.98
C SER A 110 -16.43 -15.74 10.54
N VAL A 111 -15.56 -16.26 11.42
CA VAL A 111 -14.16 -16.53 11.09
C VAL A 111 -14.03 -17.74 10.17
N GLU A 112 -14.82 -18.78 10.38
CA GLU A 112 -14.82 -19.97 9.52
C GLU A 112 -15.25 -19.63 8.08
N SER A 113 -16.31 -18.83 7.92
CA SER A 113 -16.73 -18.30 6.62
C SER A 113 -15.63 -17.47 5.95
N LEU A 114 -14.90 -16.64 6.72
CA LEU A 114 -13.76 -15.89 6.20
C LEU A 114 -12.61 -16.80 5.75
N ARG A 115 -12.33 -17.89 6.47
CA ARG A 115 -11.32 -18.88 6.08
C ARG A 115 -11.68 -19.53 4.75
N ASP A 116 -12.92 -19.96 4.59
CA ASP A 116 -13.42 -20.56 3.36
C ASP A 116 -13.37 -19.58 2.18
N ALA A 117 -13.82 -18.35 2.43
CA ALA A 117 -13.78 -17.28 1.43
C ALA A 117 -12.35 -16.90 1.04
N ASN A 118 -11.37 -17.08 1.93
CA ASN A 118 -9.95 -16.86 1.64
C ASN A 118 -9.35 -18.01 0.82
N HIS A 119 -9.70 -19.26 1.10
CA HIS A 119 -9.26 -20.43 0.31
C HIS A 119 -9.79 -20.41 -1.13
N ARG A 120 -10.96 -19.80 -1.33
CA ARG A 120 -11.57 -19.64 -2.66
C ARG A 120 -10.98 -18.49 -3.47
N ARG A 121 -10.08 -17.68 -2.90
CA ARG A 121 -9.39 -16.63 -3.66
C ARG A 121 -8.40 -17.27 -4.62
N VAL A 122 -8.79 -17.34 -5.88
CA VAL A 122 -7.83 -17.50 -6.99
C VAL A 122 -7.07 -16.19 -7.08
N ALA A 123 -5.74 -16.24 -7.15
CA ALA A 123 -4.91 -15.06 -7.39
C ALA A 123 -5.33 -14.46 -8.74
N VAL A 124 -6.09 -13.37 -8.70
CA VAL A 124 -6.38 -12.59 -9.90
C VAL A 124 -5.10 -11.81 -10.19
N PRO A 125 -4.42 -12.03 -11.32
CA PRO A 125 -3.28 -11.21 -11.67
C PRO A 125 -3.77 -9.77 -11.75
N HIS A 126 -3.18 -8.91 -10.92
CA HIS A 126 -3.39 -7.48 -11.03
C HIS A 126 -2.90 -7.11 -12.43
N VAL A 127 -3.81 -6.67 -13.31
CA VAL A 127 -3.44 -6.19 -14.64
C VAL A 127 -2.53 -4.99 -14.43
N ARG A 128 -1.23 -5.24 -14.57
CA ARG A 128 -0.25 -4.18 -14.74
C ARG A 128 -0.57 -3.59 -16.11
N GLN A 129 -1.02 -2.35 -16.14
CA GLN A 129 -1.29 -1.65 -17.39
C GLN A 129 0.06 -1.45 -18.09
N GLU A 130 0.40 -2.40 -18.95
CA GLU A 130 1.52 -2.33 -19.88
C GLU A 130 1.12 -1.38 -21.00
N ASN A 131 1.99 -0.43 -21.31
CA ASN A 131 1.77 0.48 -22.44
C ASN A 131 1.72 -0.37 -23.71
N GLU A 132 0.60 -0.28 -24.43
CA GLU A 132 0.44 -0.83 -25.77
C GLU A 132 1.40 -0.07 -26.72
N ASP A 133 2.50 -0.72 -27.09
CA ASP A 133 3.06 -0.58 -28.44
C ASP A 133 3.17 -2.01 -28.98
N ASP A 134 2.20 -2.30 -29.85
CA ASP A 134 1.97 -3.51 -30.62
C ASP A 134 2.96 -3.51 -31.79
N ASP A 135 3.95 -4.40 -31.77
CA ASP A 135 4.69 -4.83 -32.96
C ASP A 135 4.76 -6.36 -32.93
N ASP A 136 3.80 -6.93 -33.65
CA ASP A 136 3.71 -8.32 -34.10
C ASP A 136 4.88 -8.61 -35.05
N ASP A 137 5.75 -9.57 -34.72
CA ASP A 137 6.44 -10.36 -35.75
C ASP A 137 6.84 -11.74 -35.19
N ASP A 138 6.23 -12.72 -35.82
CA ASP A 138 6.33 -14.17 -35.62
C ASP A 138 7.58 -14.69 -36.35
N ASP A 139 8.46 -15.46 -35.69
CA ASP A 139 9.01 -16.67 -36.32
C ASP A 139 9.69 -17.60 -35.30
N ASP A 140 9.26 -18.85 -35.34
CA ASP A 140 9.83 -20.02 -34.71
C ASP A 140 10.93 -20.55 -35.64
N ASP A 141 12.20 -20.52 -35.23
CA ASP A 141 13.14 -21.50 -35.77
C ASP A 141 14.25 -21.88 -34.78
N ASN A 142 14.36 -23.19 -34.64
CA ASN A 142 15.18 -23.93 -33.71
C ASN A 142 16.50 -24.33 -34.38
N GLU A 143 17.65 -23.84 -33.88
CA GLU A 143 18.93 -24.53 -34.07
C GLU A 143 19.82 -24.46 -32.81
N GLU A 144 20.06 -25.65 -32.26
CA GLU A 144 21.06 -26.03 -31.28
C GLU A 144 22.49 -25.65 -31.72
N THR A 145 23.33 -25.11 -30.83
CA THR A 145 24.79 -25.35 -30.84
C THR A 145 25.41 -25.10 -29.46
N ASP A 146 26.08 -26.13 -28.97
CA ASP A 146 26.91 -26.22 -27.77
C ASP A 146 27.99 -25.15 -27.58
N GLY A 147 28.31 -24.84 -26.32
CA GLY A 147 29.69 -24.50 -25.92
C GLY A 147 29.83 -23.50 -24.77
N PRO A 148 30.35 -23.89 -23.59
CA PRO A 148 30.57 -22.98 -22.47
C PRO A 148 31.94 -22.29 -22.58
N SER A 149 32.03 -20.98 -22.30
CA SER A 149 33.34 -20.37 -22.04
C SER A 149 33.25 -19.13 -21.14
N ASN A 150 33.86 -19.25 -19.95
CA ASN A 150 34.28 -18.18 -19.05
C ASN A 150 35.11 -17.12 -19.79
N MET A 151 34.82 -15.83 -19.57
CA MET A 151 35.82 -14.76 -19.69
C MET A 151 35.65 -13.73 -18.56
N MET A 152 36.67 -13.71 -17.71
CA MET A 152 37.02 -12.72 -16.69
C MET A 152 37.57 -11.48 -17.41
N VAL A 153 37.16 -10.27 -17.04
CA VAL A 153 37.89 -8.99 -17.24
C VAL A 153 37.17 -7.96 -16.35
N ASP A 154 37.69 -7.74 -15.14
CA ASP A 154 38.62 -6.67 -14.74
C ASP A 154 37.97 -5.30 -14.52
N THR A 155 37.78 -5.01 -13.23
CA THR A 155 37.59 -3.70 -12.61
C THR A 155 38.70 -2.74 -13.04
N PRO A 156 38.42 -1.43 -13.15
CA PRO A 156 39.15 -0.57 -12.23
C PRO A 156 38.26 0.49 -11.57
N GLU A 157 38.42 0.54 -10.25
CA GLU A 157 38.23 1.68 -9.36
C GLU A 157 38.78 2.98 -9.95
N SER A 158 38.02 4.07 -9.83
CA SER A 158 38.57 5.44 -9.77
C SER A 158 37.51 6.42 -9.24
N GLN A 159 37.55 6.65 -7.93
CA GLN A 159 37.29 7.97 -7.31
C GLN A 159 38.66 8.51 -6.82
N PRO A 160 38.83 9.72 -6.25
CA PRO A 160 38.00 10.95 -6.19
C PRO A 160 38.81 12.22 -6.60
N ASN A 161 38.21 13.41 -6.59
CA ASN A 161 38.78 14.70 -6.10
C ASN A 161 37.76 15.83 -6.35
N LEU A 162 37.14 16.41 -5.32
CA LEU A 162 37.58 17.58 -4.51
C LEU A 162 37.56 18.93 -5.28
N ASP A 163 36.48 19.69 -5.03
CA ASP A 163 36.27 21.15 -4.81
C ASP A 163 37.43 22.15 -5.10
N PRO A 164 37.17 23.47 -5.40
CA PRO A 164 36.26 24.32 -4.60
C PRO A 164 35.53 25.52 -5.25
N ALA A 165 34.53 26.00 -4.49
CA ALA A 165 33.94 27.34 -4.32
C ALA A 165 34.30 28.49 -5.28
N ASP A 166 33.28 29.21 -5.77
CA ASP A 166 33.21 30.68 -5.63
C ASP A 166 31.78 31.24 -5.72
N ALA A 167 31.60 32.40 -5.11
CA ALA A 167 30.36 33.05 -4.74
C ALA A 167 29.64 33.82 -5.87
N THR A 168 28.35 34.12 -5.64
CA THR A 168 27.75 35.47 -5.61
C THR A 168 26.33 35.56 -6.19
N SER A 169 25.48 36.24 -5.40
CA SER A 169 24.50 37.26 -5.80
C SER A 169 23.04 36.90 -6.11
N SER A 170 22.20 37.27 -5.12
CA SER A 170 21.05 38.18 -5.20
C SER A 170 19.78 37.84 -6.03
N LYS A 171 18.69 37.65 -5.28
CA LYS A 171 17.27 37.81 -5.63
C LYS A 171 16.99 39.24 -6.20
N PRO A 172 15.93 39.46 -6.99
CA PRO A 172 14.63 39.79 -6.39
C PRO A 172 13.39 39.23 -7.12
N THR A 173 12.34 38.97 -6.33
CA THR A 173 10.94 38.75 -6.73
C THR A 173 10.30 39.99 -7.36
N PRO A 174 9.20 39.81 -8.13
CA PRO A 174 7.91 40.31 -7.63
C PRO A 174 6.72 39.35 -7.88
N LYS A 175 5.80 39.30 -6.90
CA LYS A 175 4.36 39.00 -7.05
C LYS A 175 3.61 40.36 -6.96
N PRO A 176 2.27 40.50 -7.10
CA PRO A 176 1.18 39.57 -7.46
C PRO A 176 0.21 40.14 -8.54
N ALA A 177 -0.93 39.47 -8.73
CA ALA A 177 -2.19 39.87 -9.41
C ALA A 177 -2.42 39.15 -10.75
N ALA A 178 -3.57 38.60 -11.09
CA ALA A 178 -4.85 38.42 -10.41
C ALA A 178 -5.53 37.20 -11.05
N LYS A 179 -6.39 36.52 -10.30
CA LYS A 179 -7.26 35.46 -10.81
C LYS A 179 -8.17 36.03 -11.89
N THR A 180 -8.20 35.40 -13.06
CA THR A 180 -9.38 35.34 -13.91
C THR A 180 -9.76 33.88 -14.05
N GLU A 181 -11.03 33.64 -13.77
CA GLU A 181 -11.78 32.40 -13.84
C GLU A 181 -11.78 31.87 -15.28
N ASP A 182 -11.52 30.56 -15.44
CA ASP A 182 -11.63 29.77 -16.68
C ASP A 182 -10.64 30.09 -17.83
N GLY A 183 -9.84 29.11 -18.23
CA GLY A 183 -9.03 29.21 -19.45
C GLY A 183 -7.70 28.45 -19.39
N TRP A 184 -7.74 27.15 -19.70
CA TRP A 184 -6.55 26.41 -20.09
C TRP A 184 -5.78 27.17 -21.18
N GLU A 185 -4.50 27.42 -20.95
CA GLU A 185 -3.63 28.12 -21.90
C GLU A 185 -3.20 27.13 -23.00
N VAL A 186 -3.74 27.32 -24.22
CA VAL A 186 -3.40 26.52 -25.39
C VAL A 186 -1.98 26.86 -25.85
N VAL A 187 -1.04 25.94 -25.62
CA VAL A 187 0.33 26.06 -26.16
C VAL A 187 0.33 25.77 -27.67
N GLY A 188 0.54 26.81 -28.49
CA GLY A 188 0.65 26.67 -29.94
C GLY A 188 1.89 25.87 -30.39
N PRO A 189 1.87 25.23 -31.57
CA PRO A 189 2.94 24.33 -32.02
C PRO A 189 4.29 25.05 -32.17
N ARG A 190 5.34 24.49 -31.58
CA ARG A 190 6.73 24.97 -31.67
C ARG A 190 7.22 24.89 -33.12
N ARG A 191 7.25 26.02 -33.82
CA ARG A 191 7.89 26.13 -35.14
C ARG A 191 9.41 26.15 -34.98
N ASN A 192 10.04 25.01 -35.24
CA ASN A 192 11.49 24.84 -35.29
C ASN A 192 12.06 25.70 -36.44
N ARG A 193 12.61 26.89 -36.15
CA ARG A 193 13.26 27.72 -37.16
C ARG A 193 14.76 27.45 -37.14
N GLY A 194 15.18 26.56 -38.03
CA GLY A 194 16.59 26.37 -38.33
C GLY A 194 17.27 27.67 -38.80
N LYS A 195 18.54 27.84 -38.42
CA LYS A 195 19.52 27.19 -39.29
C LYS A 195 19.91 27.85 -40.61
N ARG A 196 20.12 29.16 -40.78
CA ARG A 196 20.72 29.66 -42.04
C ARG A 196 21.45 31.01 -41.95
N ASN A 197 22.75 30.90 -42.22
CA ASN A 197 23.77 31.80 -42.76
C ASN A 197 23.98 33.18 -42.13
#